data_AF-A0A6N6PPW7-F1
#
_entry.id   AF-A0A6N6PPW7-F1
#
_cell.length_a   1.000
_cell.length_b   1.000
_cell.length_c   1.000
_cell.angle_alpha   90.00
_cell.angle_beta   90.00
_cell.angle_gamma   90.00
#
_symmetry.space_group_name_H-M   'P 1'
#
loop_
_entity.id
_entity.type
_entity.pdbx_description
1 polymer ?
#
loop_
_entity_poly.entity_id
_entity_poly.type
_entity_poly.pdbx_seq_one_letter_code
_entity_poly.pdbx_strand_id
1 'polypeptide(L)' 'MSTLAEIEEAVAKLPTEQFSELLRKMQERDAETWDREMEEDAKSGRLDALHARLEQENAGEPEVPLDDFLDQGKFPQAL' A
#
# COMPACT_ATOMS: atom_id res chain seq x y z
N MET A 1 -4.09 22.62 20.99
CA MET A 1 -3.32 22.15 19.82
C MET A 1 -1.98 21.70 20.36
N SER A 2 -1.67 20.42 20.24
CA SER A 2 -0.31 19.92 20.49
C SER A 2 0.54 20.17 19.24
N THR A 3 1.82 20.43 19.44
CA THR A 3 2.82 20.52 18.39
C THR A 3 3.14 19.13 17.81
N LEU A 4 3.72 19.08 16.61
CA LEU A 4 4.16 17.82 16.01
C LEU A 4 5.17 17.09 16.92
N ALA A 5 6.11 17.84 17.51
CA ALA A 5 7.11 17.28 18.43
C ALA A 5 6.48 16.63 19.67
N GLU A 6 5.44 17.24 20.25
CA GLU A 6 4.71 16.66 21.39
C GLU A 6 3.95 15.37 21.00
N ILE A 7 3.45 15.30 19.76
CA ILE A 7 2.79 14.09 19.24
C ILE A 7 3.83 12.98 19.02
N GLU A 8 4.99 13.28 18.41
CA GLU A 8 6.08 12.32 18.21
C GLU A 8 6.57 11.74 19.55
N GLU A 9 6.75 12.60 20.55
CA GLU A 9 7.15 12.17 21.89
C GLU A 9 6.08 11.28 22.55
N ALA A 10 4.79 11.61 22.39
CA ALA A 10 3.70 10.80 22.91
C ALA A 10 3.63 9.44 22.23
N VAL A 11 3.81 9.38 20.90
CA VAL A 11 3.84 8.14 20.12
C VAL A 11 5.03 7.27 20.52
N ALA A 12 6.20 7.85 20.73
CA ALA A 12 7.41 7.12 21.15
C ALA A 12 7.27 6.44 22.53
N LYS A 13 6.32 6.90 23.36
CA LYS A 13 6.05 6.35 24.70
C LYS A 13 4.90 5.33 24.71
N LEU A 14 4.25 5.07 23.57
CA LEU A 14 3.12 4.14 23.52
C LEU A 14 3.58 2.70 23.73
N PRO A 15 2.85 1.90 24.52
CA PRO A 15 2.97 0.44 24.51
C PRO A 15 2.68 -0.12 23.12
N THR A 16 3.29 -1.26 22.80
CA THR A 16 3.21 -1.90 21.48
C THR A 16 1.77 -2.06 20.99
N GLU A 17 0.85 -2.49 21.85
CA GLU A 17 -0.55 -2.71 21.49
C GLU A 17 -1.25 -1.40 21.09
N GLN A 18 -0.99 -0.32 21.81
CA GLN A 18 -1.58 0.99 21.52
C GLN A 18 -0.94 1.63 20.29
N PHE A 19 0.35 1.41 20.08
CA PHE A 19 1.04 1.83 18.86
C PHE A 19 0.48 1.10 17.63
N SER A 20 0.26 -0.22 17.71
CA SER A 20 -0.38 -1.00 16.65
C SER A 20 -1.81 -0.53 16.38
N GLU A 21 -2.59 -0.22 17.42
CA GLU A 21 -3.94 0.32 17.23
C GLU A 21 -3.92 1.72 16.59
N LEU A 22 -2.97 2.58 16.97
CA LEU A 22 -2.78 3.89 16.34
C LEU A 22 -2.45 3.75 14.86
N LEU A 23 -1.51 2.86 14.51
CA LEU A 23 -1.15 2.60 13.12
C LEU A 23 -2.36 2.12 12.30
N ARG A 24 -3.15 1.17 12.84
CA ARG A 24 -4.37 0.69 12.18
C ARG A 24 -5.32 1.85 11.86
N LYS A 25 -5.57 2.73 12.85
CA LYS A 25 -6.47 3.88 12.67
C LYS A 25 -5.94 4.90 11.66
N MET A 26 -4.62 5.12 11.62
CA MET A 26 -4.00 5.98 10.61
C MET A 26 -4.16 5.39 9.21
N GLN A 27 -3.93 4.08 9.06
CA GLN A 27 -4.15 3.37 7.80
C GLN A 27 -5.61 3.44 7.35
N GLU A 28 -6.57 3.24 8.26
CA GLU A 28 -8.01 3.37 7.96
C GLU A 28 -8.38 4.78 7.47
N ARG A 29 -7.84 5.81 8.12
CA ARG A 29 -8.07 7.21 7.71
C ARG A 29 -7.46 7.50 6.33
N ASP A 30 -6.26 7.00 6.09
CA ASP A 30 -5.52 7.30 4.87
C ASP A 30 -6.02 6.43 3.68
N ALA A 31 -6.67 5.29 3.94
CA ALA A 31 -7.26 4.41 2.93
C ALA A 31 -8.30 5.10 2.05
N GLU A 32 -9.24 5.87 2.61
CA GLU A 32 -10.26 6.57 1.82
C GLU A 32 -9.67 7.65 0.91
N THR A 33 -8.61 8.32 1.38
CA THR A 33 -7.89 9.31 0.56
C THR A 33 -7.11 8.62 -0.55
N TRP A 34 -6.44 7.52 -0.22
CA TRP A 34 -5.70 6.70 -1.16
C TRP A 34 -6.60 6.13 -2.26
N ASP A 35 -7.77 5.59 -1.91
CA ASP A 35 -8.74 5.06 -2.88
C ASP A 35 -9.15 6.14 -3.89
N ARG A 36 -9.44 7.35 -3.41
CA ARG A 36 -9.81 8.48 -4.26
C ARG A 36 -8.69 8.89 -5.20
N GLU A 37 -7.46 9.02 -4.69
CA GLU A 37 -6.29 9.39 -5.50
C GLU A 37 -5.97 8.33 -6.55
N MET A 38 -6.03 7.06 -6.18
CA MET A 38 -5.86 5.93 -7.10
C MET A 38 -6.92 5.92 -8.21
N GLU A 39 -8.18 6.19 -7.87
CA GLU A 39 -9.26 6.25 -8.87
C GLU A 39 -9.07 7.43 -9.84
N GLU A 40 -8.62 8.58 -9.35
CA GLU A 40 -8.29 9.74 -10.20
C GLU A 40 -7.11 9.45 -11.13
N ASP A 41 -6.04 8.86 -10.61
CA ASP A 41 -4.88 8.49 -11.40
C ASP A 41 -5.21 7.43 -12.46
N ALA A 42 -6.06 6.45 -12.13
CA ALA A 42 -6.58 5.49 -13.09
C ALA A 42 -7.41 6.17 -14.20
N LYS A 43 -8.34 7.06 -13.84
CA LYS A 43 -9.19 7.79 -14.82
C LYS A 43 -8.38 8.74 -15.71
N SER A 44 -7.28 9.29 -15.19
CA SER A 44 -6.41 10.19 -15.96
C SER A 44 -5.47 9.47 -16.91
N GLY A 45 -5.41 8.12 -16.88
CA GLY A 45 -4.49 7.33 -17.70
C GLY A 45 -3.04 7.39 -17.23
N ARG A 46 -2.75 7.96 -16.05
CA ARG A 46 -1.39 8.02 -15.50
C ARG A 46 -0.77 6.66 -15.28
N LEU A 47 -1.62 5.65 -15.03
CA LEU A 47 -1.19 4.27 -14.82
C LEU A 47 -0.95 3.50 -16.12
N ASP A 48 -1.38 4.03 -17.28
CA ASP A 48 -1.30 3.33 -18.57
C ASP A 48 0.15 3.03 -18.97
N ALA A 49 1.05 3.99 -18.72
CA ALA A 49 2.47 3.82 -19.02
C ALA A 49 3.14 2.75 -18.15
N LEU A 50 2.71 2.62 -16.89
CA LEU A 50 3.18 1.58 -15.98
C LEU A 50 2.65 0.22 -16.41
N HIS A 51 1.37 0.15 -16.78
CA HIS A 51 0.75 -1.08 -17.29
C HIS A 51 1.44 -1.57 -18.57
N ALA A 52 1.64 -0.69 -19.56
CA ALA A 52 2.32 -1.04 -20.80
C ALA A 52 3.75 -1.55 -20.57
N ARG A 53 4.45 -0.98 -19.58
CA ARG A 53 5.79 -1.45 -19.19
C ARG A 53 5.73 -2.85 -18.56
N LEU A 54 4.79 -3.10 -17.66
CA LEU A 54 4.62 -4.41 -17.03
C LEU A 54 4.28 -5.48 -18.07
N GLU A 55 3.39 -5.18 -19.02
CA GLU A 55 3.07 -6.07 -20.15
C GLU A 55 4.31 -6.41 -20.98
N GLN A 56 5.20 -5.43 -21.20
CA GLN A 56 6.45 -5.67 -21.91
C GLN A 56 7.44 -6.53 -21.10
N GLU A 57 7.56 -6.29 -19.79
CA GLU A 57 8.45 -7.04 -18.90
C GLU A 57 7.97 -8.49 -18.72
N ASN A 58 6.66 -8.70 -18.64
CA ASN A 58 6.04 -10.02 -18.50
C ASN A 58 5.80 -10.71 -19.87
N ALA A 59 6.25 -10.14 -20.98
CA ALA A 59 5.97 -10.66 -22.30
C ALA A 59 6.47 -12.11 -22.46
N GLY A 60 5.54 -13.04 -22.63
CA GLY A 60 5.82 -14.48 -22.75
C GLY A 60 5.74 -15.26 -21.43
N GLU A 61 5.46 -14.59 -20.31
CA GLU A 61 5.05 -15.27 -19.08
C GLU A 61 3.56 -15.65 -19.16
N PRO A 62 3.17 -16.82 -18.63
CA PRO A 62 1.77 -17.20 -18.58
C PRO A 62 1.03 -16.34 -17.55
N GLU A 63 -0.08 -15.73 -17.98
CA GLU A 63 -1.04 -15.14 -17.05
C GLU A 63 -1.61 -16.25 -16.15
N VAL A 64 -1.31 -16.16 -14.86
CA VAL A 64 -1.84 -17.07 -13.84
C VAL A 64 -2.86 -16.30 -12.98
N PRO A 65 -4.00 -16.92 -12.61
CA PRO A 65 -4.91 -16.32 -11.65
C PRO A 65 -4.18 -15.93 -10.38
N LEU A 66 -4.56 -14.78 -9.79
CA LEU A 66 -3.91 -14.27 -8.60
C LEU A 66 -3.98 -15.30 -7.45
N ASP A 67 -5.13 -15.96 -7.27
CA ASP A 67 -5.30 -16.99 -6.23
C ASP A 67 -4.30 -18.16 -6.41
N ASP A 68 -4.14 -18.66 -7.64
CA ASP A 68 -3.18 -19.72 -7.97
C ASP A 68 -1.73 -19.28 -7.73
N PHE A 69 -1.41 -18.00 -7.94
CA PHE A 69 -0.08 -17.44 -7.65
C PHE A 69 0.18 -17.32 -6.14
N LEU A 70 -0.79 -16.82 -5.37
CA LEU A 70 -0.68 -16.63 -3.92
C LEU A 70 -0.52 -17.98 -3.20
N ASP A 71 -1.22 -19.02 -3.67
CA ASP A 71 -1.15 -20.38 -3.14
C ASP A 71 0.21 -21.06 -3.39
N GLN A 72 1.01 -20.58 -4.36
CA GLN A 72 2.35 -21.11 -4.65
C GLN A 72 3.42 -20.66 -3.65
N GLY A 73 3.10 -19.80 -2.67
CA GLY A 73 4.05 -19.32 -1.66
C GLY A 73 5.23 -18.52 -2.22
N LYS A 74 5.15 -18.08 -3.48
CA LYS A 74 6.16 -17.27 -4.16
C LYS A 74 5.96 -15.78 -3.84
N PHE A 75 6.04 -15.42 -2.57
CA PHE A 75 6.31 -14.03 -2.24
C PHE A 75 7.83 -13.83 -2.27
N PRO A 76 8.37 -12.91 -3.08
CA PRO A 76 9.71 -12.41 -2.80
C PRO A 76 9.67 -11.85 -1.37
N GLN A 77 10.59 -12.29 -0.50
CA GLN A 77 10.79 -11.62 0.78
C GLN A 77 11.09 -10.16 0.46
N ALA A 78 10.23 -9.26 0.92
CA ALA A 78 10.41 -7.83 0.74
C ALA A 78 11.82 -7.42 1.23
N LEU A 79 12.52 -6.61 0.42
CA LEU A 79 13.78 -5.95 0.75
C LEU A 79 13.61 -4.98 1.93
#